data_AF-A0A382YJ53-F1
#
_entry.id   AF-A0A382YJ53-F1
#
_cell.length_a   1.000
_cell.length_b   1.000
_cell.length_c   1.000
_cell.angle_alpha   90.00
_cell.angle_beta   90.00
_cell.angle_gamma   90.00
#
_symmetry.space_group_name_H-M   'P 1'
#
loop_
_entity.id
_entity.type
_entity.pdbx_description
1 polymer ?
#
loop_
_entity_poly.entity_id
_entity_poly.type
_entity_poly.pdbx_seq_one_letter_code
_entity_poly.pdbx_strand_id
1 'polypeptide(L)'
;LAGAEENFPAKDHREAFYVILNHNINATIHAGAAFGPTSIHQAIHYCGAHRIGHGTRLKEDKDLMHYVNNHRIPLEICLTSNWHTYSVRSLKQHPMKFYYDQGIRVTLNTDNRLMSNTTLTKEFGLARDLFGFTLHDFREVTIVAMKSAFLPHLVRKEMIKNIAVEFESEFGILPEYIEQG
;
A
#
# COMPACT_ATOMS: atom_id res chain seq x y z
N LEU A 1 2.92 -11.55 -7.90
CA LEU A 1 3.22 -11.39 -9.35
C LEU A 1 3.88 -10.04 -9.56
N ALA A 2 4.95 -9.98 -10.36
CA ALA A 2 5.73 -8.79 -10.69
C ALA A 2 6.29 -8.91 -12.12
N GLY A 3 6.87 -7.84 -12.66
CA GLY A 3 7.38 -7.77 -14.03
C GLY A 3 6.76 -6.60 -14.80
N ALA A 4 6.95 -6.57 -16.13
CA ALA A 4 6.25 -5.62 -16.98
C ALA A 4 4.74 -5.86 -16.89
N GLU A 5 3.93 -4.83 -16.61
CA GLU A 5 2.47 -4.97 -16.50
C GLU A 5 1.79 -4.86 -17.87
N GLU A 6 2.24 -3.92 -18.70
CA GLU A 6 1.68 -3.69 -20.03
C GLU A 6 2.05 -4.85 -20.95
N ASN A 7 1.05 -5.38 -21.68
CA ASN A 7 1.13 -6.59 -22.51
C ASN A 7 1.32 -7.93 -21.77
N PHE A 8 1.44 -7.93 -20.43
CA PHE A 8 1.51 -9.15 -19.61
C PHE A 8 0.46 -9.09 -18.50
N PRO A 9 -0.84 -9.17 -18.85
CA PRO A 9 -1.92 -8.91 -17.94
C PRO A 9 -2.03 -9.98 -16.85
N ALA A 10 -2.35 -9.56 -15.62
CA ALA A 10 -2.43 -10.48 -14.48
C ALA A 10 -3.39 -11.66 -14.71
N LYS A 11 -4.48 -11.45 -15.46
CA LYS A 11 -5.47 -12.48 -15.79
C LYS A 11 -4.88 -13.71 -16.51
N ASP A 12 -3.74 -13.58 -17.18
CA ASP A 12 -3.08 -14.71 -17.86
C ASP A 12 -2.51 -15.72 -16.83
N HIS A 13 -2.34 -15.29 -15.58
CA HIS A 13 -1.91 -16.14 -14.47
C HIS A 13 -3.08 -16.66 -13.61
N ARG A 14 -4.33 -16.54 -14.08
CA ARG A 14 -5.53 -16.93 -13.31
C ARG A 14 -5.43 -18.34 -12.74
N GLU A 15 -5.02 -19.33 -13.54
CA GLU A 15 -4.96 -20.72 -13.10
C GLU A 15 -3.94 -20.93 -11.96
N ALA A 16 -2.79 -20.25 -12.00
CA ALA A 16 -1.82 -20.29 -10.91
C ALA A 16 -2.38 -19.66 -9.63
N PHE A 17 -3.06 -18.52 -9.75
CA PHE A 17 -3.70 -17.88 -8.59
C PHE A 17 -4.89 -18.68 -8.06
N TYR A 18 -5.64 -19.38 -8.92
CA TYR A 18 -6.68 -20.29 -8.48
C TYR A 18 -6.12 -21.40 -7.58
N VAL A 19 -4.94 -21.95 -7.91
CA VAL A 19 -4.24 -22.92 -7.03
C VAL A 19 -3.82 -22.26 -5.71
N ILE A 20 -3.23 -21.06 -5.74
CA ILE A 20 -2.83 -20.30 -4.53
C ILE A 20 -4.02 -20.12 -3.57
N LEU A 21 -5.16 -19.68 -4.11
CA LEU A 21 -6.38 -19.43 -3.32
C LEU A 21 -6.95 -20.72 -2.70
N ASN A 22 -7.01 -21.81 -3.47
CA ASN A 22 -7.47 -23.11 -2.96
C ASN A 22 -6.55 -23.74 -1.89
N HIS A 23 -5.34 -23.21 -1.73
CA HIS A 23 -4.39 -23.63 -0.69
C HIS A 23 -4.25 -22.62 0.46
N ASN A 24 -5.17 -21.65 0.58
CA ASN A 24 -5.18 -20.62 1.62
C ASN A 24 -3.89 -19.77 1.68
N ILE A 25 -3.24 -19.56 0.52
CA ILE A 25 -2.03 -18.75 0.43
C ILE A 25 -2.42 -17.31 0.08
N ASN A 26 -1.93 -16.35 0.86
CA ASN A 26 -2.15 -14.93 0.58
C ASN A 26 -1.40 -14.48 -0.69
N ALA A 27 -2.03 -13.59 -1.45
CA ALA A 27 -1.52 -13.11 -2.74
C ALA A 27 -1.35 -11.58 -2.76
N THR A 28 -0.20 -11.11 -3.25
CA THR A 28 0.01 -9.71 -3.67
C THR A 28 0.47 -9.66 -5.13
N ILE A 29 -0.01 -8.65 -5.86
CA ILE A 29 0.21 -8.50 -7.31
C ILE A 29 0.57 -7.05 -7.62
N HIS A 30 1.63 -6.84 -8.40
CA HIS A 30 1.96 -5.53 -8.97
C HIS A 30 0.89 -5.16 -9.99
N ALA A 31 0.25 -4.02 -9.78
CA ALA A 31 -0.76 -3.52 -10.69
C ALA A 31 -0.95 -2.00 -10.56
N GLY A 32 -1.44 -1.37 -11.62
CA GLY A 32 -1.85 0.02 -11.61
C GLY A 32 -0.69 0.99 -11.74
N ALA A 33 0.49 0.54 -12.18
CA ALA A 33 1.63 1.38 -12.47
C ALA A 33 1.68 1.74 -13.97
N ALA A 34 1.93 0.75 -14.84
CA ALA A 34 2.06 0.97 -16.28
C ALA A 34 0.71 0.83 -16.99
N PHE A 35 -0.03 -0.25 -16.71
CA PHE A 35 -1.25 -0.59 -17.47
C PHE A 35 -2.52 0.10 -16.96
N GLY A 36 -2.50 0.67 -15.75
CA GLY A 36 -3.60 1.47 -15.19
C GLY A 36 -4.66 0.64 -14.42
N PRO A 37 -5.86 1.21 -14.15
CA PRO A 37 -6.90 0.58 -13.32
C PRO A 37 -7.33 -0.81 -13.78
N THR A 38 -7.33 -1.07 -15.08
CA THR A 38 -7.68 -2.39 -15.65
C THR A 38 -6.80 -3.51 -15.10
N SER A 39 -5.51 -3.24 -14.86
CA SER A 39 -4.61 -4.25 -14.30
C SER A 39 -4.89 -4.49 -12.82
N ILE A 40 -5.32 -3.46 -12.08
CA ILE A 40 -5.76 -3.59 -10.68
C ILE A 40 -7.04 -4.43 -10.63
N HIS A 41 -8.01 -4.15 -11.49
CA HIS A 41 -9.23 -4.93 -11.61
C HIS A 41 -8.91 -6.41 -11.89
N GLN A 42 -7.99 -6.68 -12.82
CA GLN A 42 -7.56 -8.05 -13.12
C GLN A 42 -6.88 -8.72 -11.91
N ALA A 43 -5.97 -8.04 -11.24
CA ALA A 43 -5.29 -8.55 -10.05
C ALA A 43 -6.30 -8.93 -8.95
N ILE A 44 -7.31 -8.09 -8.70
CA ILE A 44 -8.32 -8.33 -7.66
C ILE A 44 -9.30 -9.41 -8.09
N HIS A 45 -9.98 -9.24 -9.22
CA HIS A 45 -11.17 -10.02 -9.55
C HIS A 45 -10.86 -11.34 -10.27
N TYR A 46 -9.75 -11.42 -11.02
CA TYR A 46 -9.37 -12.65 -11.71
C TYR A 46 -8.37 -13.46 -10.88
N CYS A 47 -7.48 -12.80 -10.14
CA CYS A 47 -6.39 -13.46 -9.42
C CYS A 47 -6.56 -13.46 -7.89
N GLY A 48 -7.59 -12.82 -7.34
CA GLY A 48 -7.85 -12.81 -5.90
C GLY A 48 -6.72 -12.15 -5.09
N ALA A 49 -6.12 -11.08 -5.61
CA ALA A 49 -5.10 -10.34 -4.87
C ALA A 49 -5.67 -9.78 -3.56
N HIS A 50 -4.93 -10.00 -2.47
CA HIS A 50 -5.27 -9.49 -1.14
C HIS A 50 -4.64 -8.12 -0.88
N ARG A 51 -3.59 -7.77 -1.64
CA ARG A 51 -2.89 -6.47 -1.64
C ARG A 51 -2.45 -6.14 -3.05
N ILE A 52 -2.27 -4.85 -3.33
CA ILE A 52 -1.81 -4.35 -4.63
C ILE A 52 -0.45 -3.69 -4.46
N GLY A 53 0.53 -4.20 -5.19
CA GLY A 53 1.82 -3.55 -5.39
C GLY A 53 1.62 -2.27 -6.20
N HIS A 54 2.04 -1.13 -5.66
CA HIS A 54 1.88 0.21 -6.25
C HIS A 54 0.44 0.73 -6.28
N GLY A 55 -0.35 0.45 -7.32
CA GLY A 55 -1.70 1.02 -7.50
C GLY A 55 -1.74 2.53 -7.77
N THR A 56 -0.67 3.13 -8.33
CA THR A 56 -0.56 4.59 -8.49
C THR A 56 -1.66 5.18 -9.37
N ARG A 57 -2.20 4.42 -10.32
CA ARG A 57 -3.25 4.88 -11.23
C ARG A 57 -4.68 4.51 -10.80
N LEU A 58 -4.89 3.93 -9.62
CA LEU A 58 -6.23 3.57 -9.11
C LEU A 58 -7.25 4.73 -9.18
N LYS A 59 -6.83 5.97 -8.89
CA LYS A 59 -7.69 7.18 -8.89
C LYS A 59 -8.38 7.46 -10.24
N GLU A 60 -7.90 6.87 -11.33
CA GLU A 60 -8.49 7.03 -12.66
C GLU A 60 -9.83 6.26 -12.80
N ASP A 61 -10.09 5.29 -11.93
CA ASP A 61 -11.36 4.55 -11.85
C ASP A 61 -11.96 4.68 -10.44
N LYS A 62 -12.96 5.55 -10.30
CA LYS A 62 -13.59 5.85 -9.01
C LYS A 62 -14.38 4.67 -8.44
N ASP A 63 -15.01 3.86 -9.30
CA ASP A 63 -15.80 2.72 -8.85
C ASP A 63 -14.89 1.64 -8.25
N LEU A 64 -13.83 1.29 -8.98
CA LEU A 64 -12.80 0.38 -8.48
C LEU A 64 -12.12 0.92 -7.23
N MET A 65 -11.84 2.22 -7.16
CA MET A 65 -11.27 2.86 -5.97
C MET A 65 -12.19 2.72 -4.74
N HIS A 66 -13.50 2.92 -4.90
CA HIS A 66 -14.45 2.69 -3.82
C HIS A 66 -14.50 1.22 -3.41
N TYR A 67 -14.46 0.28 -4.36
CA TYR A 67 -14.40 -1.15 -4.07
C TYR A 67 -13.15 -1.48 -3.24
N VAL A 68 -11.97 -1.02 -3.67
CA VAL A 68 -10.68 -1.20 -2.96
C VAL A 68 -10.77 -0.65 -1.54
N ASN A 69 -11.35 0.53 -1.37
CA ASN A 69 -11.51 1.15 -0.06
C ASN A 69 -12.47 0.39 0.84
N ASN A 70 -13.65 0.00 0.34
CA ASN A 70 -14.68 -0.70 1.13
C ASN A 70 -14.22 -2.08 1.59
N HIS A 71 -13.45 -2.79 0.74
CA HIS A 71 -12.88 -4.10 1.07
C HIS A 71 -11.53 -4.00 1.79
N ARG A 72 -11.07 -2.77 2.04
CA ARG A 72 -9.82 -2.46 2.74
C ARG A 72 -8.59 -3.15 2.12
N ILE A 73 -8.55 -3.25 0.79
CA ILE A 73 -7.43 -3.78 0.02
C ILE A 73 -6.30 -2.74 0.06
N PRO A 74 -5.13 -3.05 0.64
CA PRO A 74 -4.06 -2.08 0.80
C PRO A 74 -3.25 -1.89 -0.47
N LEU A 75 -2.78 -0.65 -0.68
CA LEU A 75 -1.82 -0.28 -1.70
C LEU A 75 -0.41 -0.18 -1.09
N GLU A 76 0.53 -0.94 -1.65
CA GLU A 76 1.93 -0.95 -1.27
C GLU A 76 2.65 0.18 -2.03
N ILE A 77 2.69 1.39 -1.46
CA ILE A 77 3.23 2.59 -2.10
C ILE A 77 4.76 2.63 -1.98
N CYS A 78 5.43 3.01 -3.07
CA CYS A 78 6.88 3.08 -3.16
C CYS A 78 7.29 4.37 -3.86
N LEU A 79 7.38 5.51 -3.14
CA LEU A 79 7.43 6.85 -3.76
C LEU A 79 8.57 6.98 -4.78
N THR A 80 9.80 6.65 -4.36
CA THR A 80 10.97 6.78 -5.23
C THR A 80 10.90 5.82 -6.43
N SER A 81 10.56 4.56 -6.19
CA SER A 81 10.44 3.56 -7.27
C SER A 81 9.33 3.92 -8.25
N ASN A 82 8.18 4.38 -7.76
CA ASN A 82 7.06 4.79 -8.60
C ASN A 82 7.43 5.95 -9.53
N TRP A 83 8.28 6.87 -9.08
CA TRP A 83 8.81 7.92 -9.94
C TRP A 83 9.86 7.40 -10.93
N HIS A 84 10.83 6.59 -10.50
CA HIS A 84 11.86 6.04 -11.38
C HIS A 84 11.32 5.13 -12.49
N THR A 85 10.23 4.42 -12.21
CA THR A 85 9.52 3.55 -13.17
C THR A 85 8.53 4.31 -14.06
N TYR A 86 8.46 5.63 -13.93
CA TYR A 86 7.53 6.50 -14.66
C TYR A 86 6.04 6.18 -14.43
N SER A 87 5.71 5.40 -13.40
CA SER A 87 4.32 5.18 -12.97
C SER A 87 3.64 6.43 -12.43
N VAL A 88 4.44 7.44 -12.04
CA VAL A 88 4.01 8.80 -11.75
C VAL A 88 4.93 9.81 -12.45
N ARG A 89 4.37 10.94 -12.90
CA ARG A 89 5.13 11.97 -13.62
C ARG A 89 6.17 12.69 -12.76
N SER A 90 5.90 12.84 -11.47
CA SER A 90 6.80 13.45 -10.49
C SER A 90 6.40 13.04 -9.08
N LEU A 91 7.36 13.09 -8.15
CA LEU A 91 7.08 12.82 -6.73
C LEU A 91 6.03 13.77 -6.15
N LYS A 92 6.02 15.06 -6.54
CA LYS A 92 5.02 16.04 -6.09
C LYS A 92 3.60 15.69 -6.51
N GLN A 93 3.42 14.97 -7.62
CA GLN A 93 2.12 14.56 -8.14
C GLN A 93 1.75 13.13 -7.72
N HIS A 94 2.52 12.51 -6.82
CA HIS A 94 2.25 11.16 -6.36
C HIS A 94 0.87 11.08 -5.69
N PRO A 95 0.03 10.08 -6.01
CA PRO A 95 -1.33 9.96 -5.47
C PRO A 95 -1.40 9.54 -4.00
N MET A 96 -0.27 9.43 -3.29
CA MET A 96 -0.23 8.81 -1.96
C MET A 96 -1.10 9.59 -0.97
N LYS A 97 -0.88 10.91 -0.88
CA LYS A 97 -1.64 11.77 0.01
C LYS A 97 -3.12 11.75 -0.31
N PHE A 98 -3.46 11.82 -1.60
CA PHE A 98 -4.85 11.69 -2.06
C PHE A 98 -5.48 10.37 -1.58
N TYR A 99 -4.83 9.22 -1.77
CA TYR A 99 -5.35 7.93 -1.32
C TYR A 99 -5.49 7.88 0.21
N TYR A 100 -4.49 8.36 0.94
CA TYR A 100 -4.53 8.45 2.40
C TYR A 100 -5.73 9.29 2.88
N ASP A 101 -5.95 10.47 2.28
CA ASP A 101 -7.04 11.38 2.63
C ASP A 101 -8.42 10.82 2.27
N GLN A 102 -8.51 9.95 1.26
CA GLN A 102 -9.73 9.20 0.94
C GLN A 102 -9.94 7.96 1.85
N GLY A 103 -9.08 7.74 2.84
CA GLY A 103 -9.16 6.63 3.78
C GLY A 103 -8.70 5.28 3.21
N ILE A 104 -8.12 5.26 2.00
CA ILE A 104 -7.54 4.05 1.41
C ILE A 104 -6.34 3.63 2.25
N ARG A 105 -6.23 2.33 2.50
CA ARG A 105 -5.07 1.77 3.19
C ARG A 105 -3.84 1.87 2.30
N VAL A 106 -2.93 2.77 2.65
CA VAL A 106 -1.62 2.88 2.00
C VAL A 106 -0.52 2.47 2.97
N THR A 107 0.54 1.85 2.45
CA THR A 107 1.78 1.57 3.19
C THR A 107 2.97 2.20 2.47
N LEU A 108 4.03 2.56 3.20
CA LEU A 108 5.27 3.08 2.61
C LEU A 108 6.34 1.99 2.54
N ASN A 109 6.95 1.82 1.36
CA ASN A 109 7.88 0.75 1.07
C ASN A 109 9.01 1.25 0.16
N THR A 110 10.15 0.57 0.17
CA THR A 110 11.28 0.94 -0.69
C THR A 110 11.24 0.33 -2.07
N ASP A 111 10.43 -0.72 -2.27
CA ASP A 111 10.53 -1.62 -3.42
C ASP A 111 11.98 -2.12 -3.60
N ASN A 112 12.72 -1.54 -4.54
CA ASN A 112 14.11 -1.88 -4.83
C ASN A 112 15.10 -0.85 -4.24
N ARG A 113 15.72 -1.18 -3.10
CA ARG A 113 16.69 -0.28 -2.42
C ARG A 113 17.92 0.06 -3.29
N LEU A 114 18.51 -0.96 -3.93
CA LEU A 114 19.72 -0.80 -4.74
C LEU A 114 19.44 0.07 -5.98
N MET A 115 18.42 -0.30 -6.75
CA MET A 115 18.09 0.39 -8.01
C MET A 115 17.60 1.83 -7.75
N SER A 116 16.86 2.05 -6.67
CA SER A 116 16.32 3.37 -6.33
C SER A 116 17.23 4.21 -5.44
N ASN A 117 18.39 3.68 -5.01
CA ASN A 117 19.28 4.31 -4.03
C ASN A 117 18.51 4.89 -2.81
N THR A 118 17.54 4.13 -2.31
CA THR A 118 16.59 4.58 -1.27
C THR A 118 16.65 3.71 -0.01
N THR A 119 16.12 4.24 1.08
CA THR A 119 15.91 3.54 2.36
C THR A 119 14.51 3.88 2.88
N LEU A 120 14.01 3.10 3.84
CA LEU A 120 12.69 3.39 4.41
C LEU A 120 12.64 4.78 5.04
N THR A 121 13.69 5.20 5.75
CA THR A 121 13.82 6.55 6.30
C THR A 121 13.73 7.64 5.23
N LYS A 122 14.33 7.41 4.05
CA LYS A 122 14.22 8.35 2.92
C LYS A 122 12.79 8.43 2.38
N GLU A 123 12.09 7.30 2.24
CA GLU A 123 10.68 7.29 1.81
C GLU A 123 9.78 8.04 2.80
N PHE A 124 9.97 7.85 4.11
CA PHE A 124 9.26 8.61 5.14
C PHE A 124 9.61 10.11 5.08
N GLY A 125 10.88 10.45 4.88
CA GLY A 125 11.31 11.83 4.66
C GLY A 125 10.62 12.49 3.47
N LEU A 126 10.51 11.78 2.34
CA LEU A 126 9.77 12.27 1.17
C LEU A 126 8.28 12.48 1.48
N ALA A 127 7.65 11.56 2.22
CA ALA A 127 6.25 11.71 2.60
C ALA A 127 6.01 12.93 3.51
N ARG A 128 6.93 13.19 4.44
CA ARG A 128 6.93 14.41 5.26
C ARG A 128 7.10 15.66 4.39
N ASP A 129 8.15 15.71 3.59
CA ASP A 129 8.57 16.92 2.88
C ASP A 129 7.62 17.30 1.72
N LEU A 130 7.00 16.32 1.07
CA LEU A 130 6.14 16.54 -0.10
C LEU A 130 4.65 16.56 0.24
N PHE A 131 4.23 15.82 1.26
CA PHE A 131 2.80 15.61 1.55
C PHE A 131 2.41 16.04 2.98
N GLY A 132 3.36 16.55 3.76
CA GLY A 132 3.10 17.03 5.11
C GLY A 132 2.77 15.93 6.12
N PHE A 133 3.19 14.68 5.87
CA PHE A 133 2.95 13.60 6.83
C PHE A 133 3.64 13.91 8.16
N THR A 134 2.85 13.83 9.23
CA THR A 134 3.27 14.01 10.61
C THR A 134 3.61 12.67 11.24
N LEU A 135 4.12 12.70 12.48
CA LEU A 135 4.33 11.47 13.25
C LEU A 135 3.00 10.72 13.50
N HIS A 136 1.88 11.42 13.62
CA HIS A 136 0.56 10.79 13.73
C HIS A 136 0.22 10.00 12.46
N ASP A 137 0.44 10.59 11.28
CA ASP A 137 0.22 9.91 10.00
C ASP A 137 1.14 8.70 9.84
N PHE A 138 2.41 8.82 10.28
CA PHE A 138 3.35 7.69 10.25
C PHE A 138 2.97 6.56 11.20
N ARG A 139 2.43 6.87 12.38
CA ARG A 139 1.85 5.87 13.29
C ARG A 139 0.72 5.12 12.59
N GLU A 140 -0.21 5.84 11.96
CA GLU A 140 -1.35 5.23 11.26
C GLU A 140 -0.93 4.38 10.05
N VAL A 141 -0.05 4.88 9.18
CA VAL A 141 0.48 4.12 8.05
C VAL A 141 1.20 2.84 8.52
N THR A 142 1.94 2.90 9.63
CA THR A 142 2.65 1.74 10.18
C THR A 142 1.68 0.71 10.78
N ILE A 143 0.66 1.17 11.50
CA ILE A 143 -0.43 0.31 12.00
C ILE A 143 -1.19 -0.33 10.83
N VAL A 144 -1.49 0.43 9.77
CA VAL A 144 -2.12 -0.10 8.55
C VAL A 144 -1.26 -1.16 7.91
N ALA A 145 0.07 -0.95 7.82
CA ALA A 145 0.98 -1.96 7.30
C ALA A 145 0.91 -3.28 8.09
N MET A 146 0.85 -3.22 9.42
CA MET A 146 0.69 -4.41 10.24
C MET A 146 -0.70 -5.03 10.13
N LYS A 147 -1.77 -4.24 10.05
CA LYS A 147 -3.14 -4.72 9.75
C LYS A 147 -3.24 -5.41 8.38
N SER A 148 -2.31 -5.12 7.49
CA SER A 148 -2.22 -5.65 6.12
C SER A 148 -1.10 -6.68 5.94
N ALA A 149 -0.38 -7.06 7.01
CA ALA A 149 0.63 -8.11 6.92
C ALA A 149 0.00 -9.48 6.69
N PHE A 150 0.67 -10.36 5.95
CA PHE A 150 0.30 -11.77 5.79
C PHE A 150 0.82 -12.62 6.96
N LEU A 151 0.64 -12.11 8.18
CA LEU A 151 0.97 -12.79 9.43
C LEU A 151 -0.30 -13.27 10.13
N PRO A 152 -0.20 -14.30 11.00
CA PRO A 152 -1.32 -14.73 11.83
C PRO A 152 -1.92 -13.56 12.61
N HIS A 153 -3.25 -13.55 12.76
CA HIS A 153 -3.96 -12.42 13.36
C HIS A 153 -3.44 -12.03 14.75
N LEU A 154 -3.14 -13.00 15.61
CA LEU A 154 -2.63 -12.74 16.97
C LEU A 154 -1.25 -12.05 16.96
N VAL A 155 -0.38 -12.44 16.02
CA VAL A 155 0.94 -11.80 15.85
C VAL A 155 0.77 -10.35 15.42
N ARG A 156 -0.14 -10.09 14.46
CA ARG A 156 -0.43 -8.71 14.00
C ARG A 156 -1.02 -7.86 15.11
N LYS A 157 -1.92 -8.43 15.93
CA LYS A 157 -2.52 -7.73 17.07
C LYS A 157 -1.45 -7.27 18.07
N GLU A 158 -0.50 -8.13 18.38
CA GLU A 158 0.60 -7.79 19.29
C GLU A 158 1.53 -6.73 18.68
N MET A 159 1.89 -6.87 17.41
CA MET A 159 2.71 -5.86 16.71
C MET A 159 2.03 -4.48 16.70
N ILE A 160 0.72 -4.42 16.41
CA ILE A 160 -0.05 -3.17 16.42
C ILE A 160 -0.05 -2.55 17.81
N LYS A 161 -0.22 -3.36 18.86
CA LYS A 161 -0.17 -2.88 20.25
C LYS A 161 1.21 -2.29 20.57
N ASN A 162 2.29 -2.99 20.21
CA ASN A 162 3.64 -2.53 20.47
C ASN A 162 3.95 -1.22 19.74
N ILE A 163 3.57 -1.10 18.47
CA ILE A 163 3.71 0.16 17.71
C ILE A 163 2.94 1.28 18.41
N ALA A 164 1.70 1.04 18.82
CA ALA A 164 0.90 2.07 19.48
C ALA A 164 1.55 2.53 20.79
N VAL A 165 2.04 1.59 21.60
CA VAL A 165 2.71 1.88 22.88
C VAL A 165 4.02 2.63 22.68
N GLU A 166 4.86 2.21 21.74
CA GLU A 166 6.15 2.86 21.44
C GLU A 166 5.94 4.32 21.01
N PHE A 167 5.00 4.57 20.10
CA PHE A 167 4.67 5.93 19.65
C PHE A 167 4.10 6.80 20.78
N GLU A 168 3.31 6.23 21.68
CA GLU A 168 2.79 6.93 22.86
C GLU A 168 3.91 7.26 23.84
N SER A 169 4.73 6.27 24.21
CA SER A 169 5.76 6.43 25.25
C SER A 169 6.93 7.30 24.81
N GLU A 170 7.34 7.21 23.55
CA GLU A 170 8.53 7.92 23.05
C GLU A 170 8.20 9.30 22.46
N PHE A 171 7.00 9.45 21.89
CA PHE A 171 6.62 10.66 21.14
C PHE A 171 5.35 11.34 21.66
N GLY A 172 4.70 10.81 22.70
CA GLY A 172 3.48 11.39 23.27
C GLY A 172 2.27 11.33 22.34
N ILE A 173 2.28 10.43 21.35
CA ILE A 173 1.23 10.35 20.33
C ILE A 173 0.12 9.43 20.79
N LEU A 174 -0.91 10.04 21.40
CA LEU A 174 -2.09 9.35 21.86
C LEU A 174 -3.06 9.07 20.69
N PRO A 175 -3.91 8.02 20.79
CA PRO A 175 -5.06 7.87 19.91
C PRO A 175 -5.98 9.09 20.03
N GLU A 176 -6.46 9.63 18.90
CA GLU A 176 -7.36 10.80 18.84
C GLU A 176 -8.61 10.67 19.74
N TYR A 177 -9.02 9.44 20.08
CA TYR A 177 -10.18 9.17 20.95
C TYR A 177 -9.95 9.40 22.45
N ILE A 178 -8.72 9.67 22.91
CA ILE A 178 -8.46 9.95 24.34
C ILE A 178 -8.79 11.41 24.71
N GLU A 179 -8.96 12.31 23.73
CA GLU A 179 -9.39 13.71 23.96
C GLU A 179 -10.92 13.88 24.16
N GLN A 180 -11.60 12.89 24.73
CA GLN A 180 -12.98 13.06 25.21
C GLN A 180 -13.03 12.85 26.72
N GLY A 181 -12.75 13.95 27.45
CA GLY A 181 -13.31 14.33 28.76
C GLY A 181 -13.25 13.31 29.89
#